data_AF-A0A086ZFJ6-F1
#
_entry.id   AF-A0A086ZFJ6-F1
#
_cell.length_a   1.000
_cell.length_b   1.000
_cell.length_c   1.000
_cell.angle_alpha   90.00
_cell.angle_beta   90.00
_cell.angle_gamma   90.00
#
_symmetry.space_group_name_H-M   'P 1'
#
loop_
_entity.id
_entity.type
_entity.pdbx_description
1 polymer ?
#
loop_
_entity_poly.entity_id
_entity_poly.type
_entity_poly.pdbx_seq_one_letter_code
_entity_poly.pdbx_strand_id
1 'polypeptide(L)'
;MDGDQPKQQATGRNKDTRDKYGLNLREWTRLHEEGIAARLDQGDDPRRLLDWHERKLAWLQHERLIHLGVMMITIAVFLVALAFMVLVPSTIPVSTIIYLAMLGLLIGYIRYYFFLENTVQHWYRIADDLHERVEALNRSGSIPAHEALDEA
;
A
#
# COMPACT_ATOMS: atom_id res chain seq x y z
N MET A 1 53.27 -12.78 -0.75
CA MET A 1 52.50 -13.74 0.06
C MET A 1 52.19 -13.02 1.34
N ASP A 2 50.99 -12.74 1.79
CA ASP A 2 49.61 -13.09 1.47
C ASP A 2 48.86 -12.44 2.66
N GLY A 3 47.73 -11.78 2.60
CA GLY A 3 46.79 -11.48 1.56
C GLY A 3 45.93 -10.35 2.14
N ASP A 4 45.37 -9.59 1.23
CA ASP A 4 44.33 -8.60 1.43
C ASP A 4 43.18 -9.17 2.29
N GLN A 5 42.86 -8.53 3.42
CA GLN A 5 41.60 -8.79 4.12
C GLN A 5 40.66 -7.59 3.92
N PRO A 6 39.54 -7.76 3.20
CA PRO A 6 38.63 -6.66 2.96
C PRO A 6 37.92 -6.31 4.28
N LYS A 7 38.08 -5.04 4.68
CA LYS A 7 37.36 -4.44 5.80
C LYS A 7 35.86 -4.61 5.54
N GLN A 8 35.20 -5.36 6.42
CA GLN A 8 33.76 -5.52 6.47
C GLN A 8 33.09 -4.14 6.39
N GLN A 9 32.44 -3.86 5.26
CA GLN A 9 31.55 -2.72 5.14
C GLN A 9 30.37 -2.99 6.06
N ALA A 10 30.43 -2.41 7.26
CA ALA A 10 29.25 -2.24 8.09
C ALA A 10 28.25 -1.42 7.25
N THR A 11 27.22 -2.09 6.72
CA THR A 11 26.08 -1.45 6.08
C THR A 11 25.39 -0.62 7.15
N GLY A 12 25.83 0.63 7.30
CA GLY A 12 25.21 1.62 8.15
C GLY A 12 23.78 1.78 7.68
N ARG A 13 22.82 1.23 8.43
CA ARG A 13 21.42 1.61 8.31
C ARG A 13 21.38 3.10 8.67
N ASN A 14 21.50 3.96 7.67
CA ASN A 14 21.30 5.39 7.82
C ASN A 14 19.94 5.54 8.49
N LYS A 15 19.92 6.00 9.76
CA LYS A 15 18.69 6.23 10.50
C LYS A 15 18.03 7.43 9.86
N ASP A 16 17.32 7.17 8.78
CA ASP A 16 16.49 8.13 8.13
C ASP A 16 15.36 8.50 9.10
N THR A 17 15.51 9.67 9.75
CA THR A 17 14.55 10.19 10.71
C THR A 17 13.36 10.86 10.04
N ARG A 18 13.32 10.91 8.70
CA ARG A 18 12.29 11.60 7.91
C ARG A 18 10.88 11.07 8.16
N ASP A 19 10.75 9.80 8.54
CA ASP A 19 9.44 9.14 8.68
C ASP A 19 8.91 9.12 10.12
N LYS A 20 9.61 9.75 11.08
CA LYS A 20 9.26 9.68 12.51
C LYS A 20 7.88 10.30 12.83
N TYR A 21 7.41 11.25 12.02
CA TYR A 21 6.14 11.97 12.23
C TYR A 21 5.06 11.65 11.18
N GLY A 22 5.32 10.68 10.30
CA GLY A 22 4.38 10.28 9.25
C GLY A 22 5.11 9.76 8.03
N LEU A 23 4.57 8.68 7.46
CA LEU A 23 5.01 8.15 6.17
C LEU A 23 4.34 8.93 5.05
N ASN A 24 5.12 9.52 4.16
CA ASN A 24 4.57 10.04 2.91
C ASN A 24 4.20 8.84 2.03
N LEU A 25 2.92 8.49 1.99
CA LEU A 25 2.46 7.27 1.32
C LEU A 25 2.89 7.23 -0.15
N ARG A 26 2.84 8.37 -0.85
CA ARG A 26 3.22 8.44 -2.28
C ARG A 26 4.69 8.11 -2.49
N GLU A 27 5.54 8.66 -1.63
CA GLU A 27 6.98 8.41 -1.72
C GLU A 27 7.29 6.98 -1.31
N TRP A 28 6.63 6.48 -0.26
CA TRP A 28 6.76 5.10 0.18
C TRP A 28 6.34 4.11 -0.91
N THR A 29 5.26 4.39 -1.65
CA THR A 29 4.82 3.53 -2.74
C THR A 29 5.79 3.57 -3.92
N ARG A 30 6.25 4.76 -4.30
CA ARG A 30 7.24 4.95 -5.38
C ARG A 30 8.56 4.22 -5.08
N LEU A 31 9.09 4.36 -3.87
CA LEU A 31 10.32 3.68 -3.46
C LEU A 31 10.17 2.15 -3.44
N HIS A 32 8.98 1.66 -3.13
CA HIS A 32 8.67 0.23 -3.19
C HIS A 32 8.63 -0.29 -4.62
N GLU A 33 7.98 0.44 -5.53
CA GLU A 33 7.92 0.12 -6.96
C GLU A 33 9.32 0.09 -7.59
N GLU A 34 10.13 1.12 -7.35
CA GLU A 34 11.52 1.18 -7.80
C GLU A 34 12.37 0.06 -7.21
N GLY A 35 12.12 -0.28 -5.94
CA GLY A 35 12.79 -1.38 -5.25
C GLY A 35 12.44 -2.76 -5.82
N ILE A 36 11.22 -2.97 -6.30
CA ILE A 36 10.82 -4.22 -6.99
C ILE A 36 11.52 -4.30 -8.35
N ALA A 37 11.44 -3.25 -9.17
CA ALA A 37 12.04 -3.23 -10.49
C ALA A 37 13.56 -3.49 -10.43
N ALA A 38 14.28 -2.78 -9.55
CA ALA A 38 15.72 -2.94 -9.41
C ALA A 38 16.15 -4.35 -8.95
N ARG A 39 15.31 -5.03 -8.14
CA ARG A 39 15.60 -6.40 -7.67
C ARG A 39 15.28 -7.46 -8.73
N LEU A 40 14.25 -7.24 -9.54
CA LEU A 40 13.96 -8.07 -10.71
C LEU A 40 15.13 -8.00 -11.70
N ASP A 41 15.69 -6.82 -11.94
CA ASP A 41 16.86 -6.63 -12.82
C ASP A 41 18.13 -7.32 -12.27
N GLN A 42 18.24 -7.47 -10.96
CA GLN A 42 19.33 -8.19 -10.30
C GLN A 42 19.15 -9.72 -10.30
N GLY A 43 18.03 -10.23 -10.83
CA GLY A 43 17.72 -11.66 -10.87
C GLY A 43 17.26 -12.24 -9.53
N ASP A 44 16.73 -11.42 -8.61
CA ASP A 44 16.13 -11.90 -7.36
C ASP A 44 14.87 -12.73 -7.66
N ASP A 45 14.56 -13.72 -6.81
CA ASP A 45 13.45 -14.65 -7.05
C ASP A 45 12.09 -13.92 -7.01
N PRO A 46 11.33 -13.89 -8.12
CA PRO A 46 10.02 -13.25 -8.19
C PRO A 46 9.03 -13.74 -7.13
N ARG A 47 9.16 -14.98 -6.64
CA ARG A 47 8.31 -15.51 -5.56
C ARG A 47 8.49 -14.72 -4.27
N ARG A 48 9.74 -14.42 -3.90
CA ARG A 48 10.05 -13.66 -2.67
C ARG A 48 9.61 -12.20 -2.79
N LEU A 49 9.74 -11.64 -3.99
CA LEU A 49 9.29 -10.28 -4.30
C LEU A 49 7.77 -10.16 -4.24
N LEU A 50 7.05 -11.14 -4.79
CA LEU A 50 5.60 -11.23 -4.73
C LEU A 50 5.10 -11.32 -3.28
N ASP A 51 5.61 -12.26 -2.49
CA ASP A 51 5.26 -12.39 -1.06
C ASP A 51 5.47 -11.08 -0.28
N TRP A 52 6.53 -10.35 -0.61
CA TRP A 52 6.83 -9.07 0.02
C TRP A 52 5.90 -7.95 -0.45
N HIS A 53 5.56 -7.91 -1.74
CA HIS A 53 4.61 -6.98 -2.32
C HIS A 53 3.21 -7.20 -1.74
N GLU A 54 2.73 -8.44 -1.68
CA GLU A 54 1.40 -8.79 -1.17
C GLU A 54 1.21 -8.42 0.30
N ARG A 55 2.23 -8.62 1.15
CA ARG A 55 2.16 -8.17 2.55
C ARG A 55 1.94 -6.67 2.68
N LYS A 56 2.60 -5.88 1.83
CA LYS A 56 2.48 -4.42 1.82
C LYS A 56 1.17 -3.97 1.21
N LEU A 57 0.71 -4.64 0.16
CA LEU A 57 -0.61 -4.44 -0.42
C LEU A 57 -1.72 -4.71 0.62
N ALA A 58 -1.59 -5.77 1.42
CA ALA A 58 -2.51 -6.07 2.52
C ALA A 58 -2.55 -4.95 3.59
N TRP A 59 -1.42 -4.31 3.89
CA TRP A 59 -1.40 -3.15 4.78
C TRP A 59 -2.18 -1.95 4.20
N LEU A 60 -2.02 -1.66 2.90
CA LEU A 60 -2.78 -0.61 2.24
C LEU A 60 -4.29 -0.92 2.18
N GLN A 61 -4.65 -2.18 1.94
CA GLN A 61 -6.04 -2.64 1.99
C GLN A 61 -6.63 -2.48 3.39
N HIS A 62 -5.86 -2.80 4.44
CA HIS A 62 -6.28 -2.64 5.82
C HIS A 62 -6.54 -1.17 6.18
N GLU A 63 -5.62 -0.28 5.82
CA GLU A 63 -5.77 1.17 6.03
C GLU A 63 -7.05 1.68 5.34
N ARG A 64 -7.27 1.27 4.09
CA ARG A 64 -8.49 1.63 3.35
C ARG A 64 -9.77 1.14 4.05
N LEU A 65 -9.76 -0.09 4.58
CA LEU A 65 -10.92 -0.66 5.28
C LEU A 65 -11.23 0.10 6.58
N ILE A 66 -10.20 0.41 7.37
CA ILE A 66 -10.36 1.20 8.60
C ILE A 66 -10.85 2.61 8.27
N HIS A 67 -10.28 3.23 7.23
CA HIS A 67 -10.69 4.56 6.78
C HIS A 67 -12.16 4.59 6.33
N LEU A 68 -12.61 3.55 5.60
CA LEU A 68 -14.02 3.36 5.25
C LEU A 68 -14.89 3.27 6.52
N GLY A 69 -14.49 2.46 7.49
CA GLY A 69 -15.20 2.31 8.76
C GLY A 69 -15.36 3.63 9.51
N VAL A 70 -14.26 4.38 9.68
CA VAL A 70 -14.28 5.70 10.35
C VAL A 70 -15.10 6.71 9.55
N MET A 71 -15.04 6.69 8.22
CA MET A 71 -15.85 7.54 7.36
C MET A 71 -17.35 7.25 7.53
N MET A 72 -17.76 5.98 7.59
CA MET A 72 -19.16 5.60 7.80
C MET A 72 -19.69 6.08 9.17
N ILE A 73 -18.88 5.93 10.22
CA ILE A 73 -19.23 6.46 11.55
C ILE A 73 -19.33 7.99 11.51
N THR A 74 -18.40 8.66 10.83
CA THR A 74 -18.41 10.11 10.65
C THR A 74 -19.66 10.59 9.92
N ILE A 75 -20.09 9.88 8.87
CA ILE A 75 -21.36 10.14 8.17
C ILE A 75 -22.55 9.96 9.11
N ALA A 76 -22.58 8.89 9.91
CA ALA A 76 -23.66 8.68 10.87
C ALA A 76 -23.76 9.82 11.89
N VAL A 77 -22.63 10.24 12.47
CA VAL A 77 -22.57 11.38 13.40
C VAL A 77 -22.98 12.68 12.71
N PHE A 78 -22.56 12.90 11.46
CA PHE A 78 -22.95 14.06 10.67
C PHE A 78 -24.48 14.14 10.45
N LEU A 79 -25.13 13.00 10.17
CA LEU A 79 -26.59 12.93 10.03
C LEU A 79 -27.31 13.18 11.36
N VAL A 80 -26.78 12.67 12.47
CA VAL A 80 -27.32 12.98 13.81
C VAL A 80 -27.18 14.47 14.12
N ALA A 81 -26.04 15.09 13.80
CA ALA A 81 -25.84 16.53 13.96
C ALA A 81 -26.83 17.34 13.11
N LEU A 82 -27.12 16.91 11.88
CA LEU A 82 -28.15 17.51 11.04
C LEU A 82 -29.54 17.42 11.69
N ALA A 83 -29.90 16.25 12.21
CA ALA A 83 -31.18 16.06 12.89
C ALA A 83 -31.32 16.98 14.10
N PHE A 84 -30.27 17.10 14.93
CA PHE A 84 -30.26 18.02 16.07
C PHE A 84 -30.43 19.49 15.65
N MET A 85 -29.74 19.91 14.58
CA MET A 85 -29.84 21.27 14.04
C MET A 85 -31.27 21.60 13.58
N VAL A 86 -31.98 20.64 12.98
CA VAL A 86 -33.36 20.83 12.49
C VAL A 86 -34.38 20.77 13.64
N LEU A 87 -34.21 19.86 14.59
CA LEU A 87 -35.18 19.60 15.66
C LEU A 87 -35.05 20.53 16.86
N VAL A 88 -33.90 21.20 17.06
CA VAL A 88 -33.65 22.10 18.19
C VAL A 88 -33.19 23.48 17.70
N PRO A 89 -34.14 24.33 17.22
CA PRO A 89 -33.82 25.60 16.57
C PRO A 89 -33.05 26.60 17.45
N SER A 90 -33.17 26.48 18.78
CA SER A 90 -32.44 27.35 19.72
C SER A 90 -30.91 27.21 19.64
N THR A 91 -30.42 26.13 19.04
CA THR A 91 -28.98 25.82 18.95
C THR A 91 -28.35 26.14 17.59
N ILE A 92 -29.14 26.65 16.63
CA ILE A 92 -28.73 26.85 15.22
C ILE A 92 -27.38 27.56 15.06
N PRO A 93 -27.07 28.67 15.74
CA PRO A 93 -25.82 29.39 15.51
C PRO A 93 -24.58 28.53 15.80
N VAL A 94 -24.62 27.76 16.88
CA VAL A 94 -23.51 26.89 17.31
C VAL A 94 -23.50 25.59 16.50
N SER A 95 -24.67 24.98 16.27
CA SER A 95 -24.78 23.73 15.52
C SER A 95 -24.35 23.90 14.06
N THR A 96 -24.60 25.06 13.45
CA THR A 96 -24.18 25.36 12.07
C THR A 96 -22.66 25.34 11.92
N ILE A 97 -21.91 25.92 12.86
CA ILE A 97 -20.44 25.94 12.81
C ILE A 97 -19.89 24.52 12.90
N ILE A 98 -20.40 23.72 13.84
CA ILE A 98 -20.00 22.33 14.02
C ILE A 98 -20.36 21.50 12.78
N TYR A 99 -21.54 21.71 12.21
CA TYR A 99 -22.00 21.01 11.01
C TYR A 99 -21.10 21.32 9.81
N LEU A 100 -20.73 22.58 9.59
CA LEU A 100 -19.80 22.96 8.53
C LEU A 100 -18.40 22.38 8.75
N ALA A 101 -17.91 22.34 9.99
CA ALA A 101 -16.64 21.70 10.31
C ALA A 101 -16.67 20.20 10.02
N MET A 102 -17.76 19.51 10.38
CA MET A 102 -17.95 18.09 10.06
C MET A 102 -18.07 17.85 8.55
N LEU A 103 -18.72 18.76 7.81
CA LEU A 103 -18.79 18.68 6.34
C LEU A 103 -17.39 18.77 5.72
N GLY A 104 -16.57 19.72 6.17
CA GLY A 104 -15.18 19.84 5.73
C GLY A 104 -14.36 18.57 6.03
N LEU A 105 -14.52 18.02 7.23
CA LEU A 105 -13.91 16.74 7.61
C LEU A 105 -14.35 15.60 6.68
N LEU A 106 -15.65 15.49 6.42
CA LEU A 106 -16.21 14.45 5.56
C LEU A 106 -15.67 14.53 4.13
N ILE A 107 -15.59 15.73 3.56
CA ILE A 107 -14.98 15.96 2.24
C ILE A 107 -13.51 15.49 2.24
N GLY A 108 -12.76 15.84 3.29
CA GLY A 108 -11.37 15.39 3.47
C GLY A 108 -11.26 13.86 3.52
N TYR A 109 -12.13 13.20 4.28
CA TYR A 109 -12.18 11.73 4.38
C TYR A 109 -12.51 11.08 3.04
N ILE A 110 -13.53 11.55 2.32
CA ILE A 110 -13.91 11.01 1.01
C ILE A 110 -12.74 11.14 0.03
N ARG A 111 -12.09 12.31 -0.01
CA ARG A 111 -10.97 12.57 -0.91
C ARG A 111 -9.76 11.68 -0.60
N TYR A 112 -9.46 11.46 0.67
CA TYR A 112 -8.40 10.55 1.09
C TYR A 112 -8.72 9.08 0.77
N TYR A 113 -9.99 8.67 0.92
CA TYR A 113 -10.44 7.33 0.54
C TYR A 113 -10.17 7.04 -0.94
N PHE A 114 -10.53 7.96 -1.84
CA PHE A 114 -10.25 7.79 -3.28
C PHE A 114 -8.75 7.76 -3.60
N PHE A 115 -7.94 8.51 -2.86
CA PHE A 115 -6.48 8.45 -3.00
C PHE A 115 -5.96 7.04 -2.64
N LEU A 116 -6.36 6.49 -1.50
CA LEU A 116 -5.97 5.13 -1.10
C LEU A 116 -6.46 4.06 -2.07
N GLU A 117 -7.71 4.16 -2.53
CA GLU A 117 -8.29 3.21 -3.47
C GLU A 117 -7.52 3.19 -4.79
N ASN A 118 -7.23 4.36 -5.36
CA ASN A 118 -6.46 4.46 -6.61
C ASN A 118 -5.05 3.88 -6.46
N THR A 119 -4.39 4.12 -5.32
CA THR A 119 -3.07 3.56 -5.02
C THR A 119 -3.12 2.03 -4.93
N VAL A 120 -4.10 1.47 -4.21
CA VAL A 120 -4.26 0.01 -4.10
C VAL A 120 -4.58 -0.62 -5.46
N GLN A 121 -5.45 0.00 -6.25
CA GLN A 121 -5.77 -0.46 -7.60
C GLN A 121 -4.56 -0.46 -8.54
N HIS A 122 -3.68 0.53 -8.41
CA HIS A 122 -2.44 0.53 -9.16
C HIS A 122 -1.54 -0.64 -8.77
N TRP A 123 -1.45 -0.92 -7.47
CA TRP A 123 -0.61 -1.98 -6.94
C TRP A 123 -1.10 -3.39 -7.27
N TYR A 124 -2.41 -3.60 -7.46
CA TYR A 124 -2.91 -4.88 -7.99
C TYR A 124 -2.27 -5.23 -9.33
N ARG A 125 -2.08 -4.26 -10.23
CA ARG A 125 -1.43 -4.51 -11.53
C ARG A 125 0.03 -4.96 -11.39
N ILE A 126 0.72 -4.49 -10.34
CA ILE A 126 2.10 -4.91 -10.05
C ILE A 126 2.10 -6.33 -9.48
N ALA A 127 1.14 -6.66 -8.61
CA ALA A 127 0.97 -8.01 -8.12
C ALA A 127 0.67 -8.99 -9.26
N ASP A 128 -0.20 -8.61 -10.21
CA ASP A 128 -0.52 -9.41 -11.39
C ASP A 128 0.73 -9.70 -12.26
N ASP A 129 1.53 -8.67 -12.58
CA ASP A 129 2.80 -8.84 -13.33
C ASP A 129 3.80 -9.76 -12.58
N LEU A 130 3.88 -9.65 -11.25
CA LEU A 130 4.72 -10.53 -10.44
C LEU A 130 4.20 -11.97 -10.44
N HIS A 131 2.89 -12.19 -10.37
CA HIS A 131 2.26 -13.51 -10.47
C HIS A 131 2.57 -14.15 -11.83
N GLU A 132 2.40 -13.43 -12.93
CA GLU A 132 2.71 -13.94 -14.27
C GLU A 132 4.17 -14.39 -14.41
N ARG A 133 5.11 -13.63 -13.83
CA ARG A 133 6.54 -13.99 -13.80
C ARG A 133 6.80 -15.24 -12.97
N VAL A 134 6.14 -15.38 -11.81
CA VAL A 134 6.25 -16.58 -10.97
C VAL A 134 5.72 -17.80 -11.71
N GLU A 135 4.59 -17.68 -12.40
CA GLU A 135 4.06 -18.77 -13.22
C GLU A 135 4.99 -19.15 -14.36
N ALA A 136 5.57 -18.16 -15.05
CA ALA A 136 6.54 -18.40 -16.12
C ALA A 136 7.78 -19.15 -15.62
N LEU A 137 8.27 -18.80 -14.42
CA LEU A 137 9.37 -19.52 -13.78
C LEU A 137 9.01 -20.95 -13.36
N ASN A 138 7.79 -21.17 -12.87
CA ASN A 138 7.33 -22.52 -12.55
C ASN A 138 7.23 -23.38 -13.81
N ARG A 139 6.77 -22.81 -14.93
CA ARG A 139 6.71 -23.48 -16.24
C ARG A 139 8.10 -23.83 -16.80
N SER A 140 9.09 -22.95 -16.65
CA SER A 140 10.46 -23.21 -17.12
C SER A 140 11.22 -24.19 -16.23
N GLY A 141 10.90 -24.24 -14.92
CA GLY A 141 11.38 -25.27 -14.01
C GLY A 141 10.73 -26.64 -14.20
N SER A 142 9.60 -26.71 -14.91
CA SER A 142 8.82 -27.92 -15.17
C SER A 142 8.95 -28.45 -16.61
N ILE A 143 10.14 -28.39 -17.23
CA ILE A 143 10.37 -29.18 -18.45
C ILE A 143 10.09 -30.65 -18.09
N PRO A 144 9.03 -31.27 -18.63
CA PRO A 144 8.71 -32.64 -18.29
C PRO A 144 9.74 -33.54 -18.97
N ALA A 145 10.35 -34.44 -18.20
CA ALA A 145 11.33 -35.43 -18.64
C ALA A 145 10.87 -36.36 -19.79
N HIS A 146 9.66 -36.17 -20.34
CA HIS A 146 9.12 -36.96 -21.43
C HIS A 146 9.66 -36.57 -22.82
N GLU A 147 10.31 -35.40 -22.98
CA GLU A 147 10.88 -34.99 -24.28
C GLU A 147 12.36 -35.39 -24.44
N ALA A 148 12.99 -35.95 -23.39
CA ALA A 148 14.37 -36.44 -23.42
C ALA A 148 14.49 -37.94 -23.74
N LEU A 149 13.36 -38.64 -23.96
CA LEU A 149 13.34 -40.08 -24.25
C LEU A 149 12.97 -40.43 -25.69
N ASP A 150 12.65 -39.44 -26.54
CA ASP A 150 12.34 -39.65 -27.96
C ASP A 150 13.55 -39.40 -28.90
N GLU A 151 14.74 -39.10 -28.36
CA GLU A 151 16.00 -38.95 -29.13
C GLU A 151 17.13 -39.92 -28.69
N ALA A 152 16.79 -41.10 -28.17
CA ALA A 152 17.77 -42.17 -27.87
C ALA A 152 17.36 -43.50 -28.50
#